data_AF-A0A931L0Q9-F1
#
_entry.id   AF-A0A931L0Q9-F1
#
_cell.length_a   1.000
_cell.length_b   1.000
_cell.length_c   1.000
_cell.angle_alpha   90.00
_cell.angle_beta   90.00
_cell.angle_gamma   90.00
#
_symmetry.space_group_name_H-M   'P 1'
#
loop_
_entity.id
_entity.type
_entity.pdbx_description
1 polymer ?
#
loop_
_entity_poly.entity_id
_entity_poly.type
_entity_poly.pdbx_seq_one_letter_code
_entity_poly.pdbx_strand_id
1 'polypeptide(L)'
;MRRNVSGMWRPSLTLAAATIALASIAGCATTGADGSGLTRIETTPPGALVRIEGFGECETPCVIEHNGPRAITIARVGYNKVEATIQPGDRLLAIALELAAPSGEVQAEELPPLN
;
A
#
# COMPACT_ATOMS: atom_id res chain seq x y z
N MET A 1 -46.48 -81.45 7.82
CA MET A 1 -45.37 -80.52 8.09
C MET A 1 -45.73 -79.12 7.57
N ARG A 2 -46.04 -78.17 8.47
CA ARG A 2 -46.37 -76.78 8.10
C ARG A 2 -45.07 -75.98 7.94
N ARG A 3 -44.84 -75.43 6.75
CA ARG A 3 -43.88 -74.34 6.53
C ARG A 3 -44.63 -73.04 6.83
N ASN A 4 -44.09 -72.19 7.70
CA ASN A 4 -44.60 -70.83 7.88
C ASN A 4 -43.38 -69.92 8.07
N VAL A 5 -42.89 -69.35 6.96
CA VAL A 5 -41.89 -68.30 6.98
C VAL A 5 -42.59 -67.03 6.53
N SER A 6 -42.59 -66.07 7.44
CA SER A 6 -43.21 -64.76 7.37
C SER A 6 -42.67 -63.96 6.20
N GLY A 7 -43.48 -63.82 5.15
CA GLY A 7 -43.32 -62.74 4.19
C GLY A 7 -44.02 -61.51 4.74
N MET A 8 -43.28 -60.43 4.98
CA MET A 8 -43.86 -59.09 5.02
C MET A 8 -42.78 -58.04 4.86
N TRP A 9 -43.06 -57.08 3.99
CA TRP A 9 -42.55 -55.69 4.00
C TRP A 9 -41.13 -55.47 3.46
N ARG A 10 -40.88 -54.62 2.45
CA ARG A 10 -41.53 -53.36 2.08
C ARG A 10 -41.41 -53.05 0.57
N PRO A 11 -42.27 -52.16 0.07
CA PRO A 11 -42.58 -51.98 -1.34
C PRO A 11 -41.69 -50.96 -2.06
N SER A 12 -41.66 -51.12 -3.39
CA SER A 12 -41.78 -50.11 -4.44
C SER A 12 -40.82 -48.92 -4.43
N LEU A 13 -39.85 -48.91 -5.34
CA LEU A 13 -39.94 -48.36 -6.71
C LEU A 13 -39.93 -46.82 -6.77
N THR A 14 -38.95 -46.33 -7.53
CA THR A 14 -38.93 -45.13 -8.40
C THR A 14 -38.77 -43.72 -7.82
N LEU A 15 -37.58 -43.18 -8.12
CA LEU A 15 -37.30 -41.88 -8.73
C LEU A 15 -38.13 -40.66 -8.28
N ALA A 16 -37.46 -39.74 -7.59
CA ALA A 16 -37.62 -38.32 -7.84
C ALA A 16 -36.27 -37.61 -7.58
N ALA A 17 -35.66 -37.13 -8.66
CA ALA A 17 -34.55 -36.21 -8.62
C ALA A 17 -34.98 -34.90 -7.95
N ALA A 18 -34.28 -34.48 -6.90
CA ALA A 18 -34.40 -33.14 -6.32
C ALA A 18 -33.00 -32.52 -6.26
N THR A 19 -32.59 -31.98 -7.41
CA THR A 19 -31.46 -31.06 -7.55
C THR A 19 -31.80 -29.75 -6.84
N ILE A 20 -31.32 -29.58 -5.62
CA ILE A 20 -31.28 -28.25 -4.98
C ILE A 20 -29.81 -27.84 -4.98
N ALA A 21 -29.45 -27.07 -6.01
CA ALA A 21 -28.23 -26.31 -6.06
C ALA A 21 -28.21 -25.35 -4.86
N LEU A 22 -27.37 -25.64 -3.87
CA LEU A 22 -27.05 -24.65 -2.85
C LEU A 22 -26.30 -23.51 -3.54
N ALA A 23 -27.05 -22.44 -3.77
CA ALA A 23 -26.53 -21.15 -4.19
C ALA A 23 -25.43 -20.73 -3.20
N SER A 24 -24.20 -20.76 -3.69
CA SER A 24 -23.04 -20.11 -3.12
C SER A 24 -23.35 -18.62 -3.04
N ILE A 25 -23.89 -18.19 -1.90
CA ILE A 25 -23.81 -16.80 -1.47
C ILE A 25 -22.34 -16.59 -1.14
N ALA A 26 -21.54 -16.39 -2.19
CA ALA A 26 -20.29 -15.66 -2.09
C ALA A 26 -20.71 -14.26 -1.65
N GLY A 27 -20.86 -14.09 -0.32
CA GLY A 27 -20.90 -12.79 0.28
C GLY A 27 -19.68 -12.08 -0.26
N CYS A 28 -19.91 -11.05 -1.06
CA CYS A 28 -18.86 -10.13 -1.45
C CYS A 28 -18.44 -9.49 -0.12
N ALA A 29 -17.42 -10.06 0.51
CA ALA A 29 -16.72 -9.42 1.60
C ALA A 29 -16.10 -8.17 0.97
N THR A 30 -16.88 -7.10 0.94
CA THR A 30 -16.31 -5.76 0.91
C THR A 30 -15.57 -5.65 2.23
N THR A 31 -14.31 -6.07 2.20
CA THR A 31 -13.36 -5.76 3.25
C THR A 31 -13.24 -4.25 3.27
N GLY A 32 -14.15 -3.60 4.00
CA GLY A 32 -13.94 -2.31 4.61
C GLY A 32 -12.85 -2.47 5.67
N ALA A 33 -11.63 -2.74 5.20
CA ALA A 33 -10.47 -2.22 5.88
C ALA A 33 -10.46 -0.78 5.43
N ASP A 34 -10.95 0.11 6.30
CA ASP A 34 -10.74 1.54 6.18
C ASP A 34 -9.22 1.76 6.17
N GLY A 35 -8.64 1.65 4.97
CA GLY A 35 -7.21 1.70 4.74
C GLY A 35 -6.67 3.11 4.84
N SER A 36 -7.39 4.04 5.48
CA SER A 36 -6.99 5.42 5.69
C SER A 36 -5.99 5.50 6.85
N GLY A 37 -4.72 5.75 6.53
CA GLY A 37 -3.68 6.05 7.49
C GLY A 37 -3.36 7.54 7.49
N LEU A 38 -3.09 8.11 8.67
CA LEU A 38 -2.43 9.40 8.81
C LEU A 38 -0.92 9.17 8.90
N THR A 39 -0.17 9.74 7.96
CA THR A 39 1.29 9.69 7.92
C THR A 39 1.86 11.09 8.05
N ARG A 40 2.76 11.29 9.03
CA ARG A 40 3.58 12.49 9.10
C ARG A 40 4.84 12.29 8.28
N ILE A 41 5.19 13.28 7.45
CA ILE A 41 6.41 13.28 6.65
C ILE A 41 7.31 14.42 7.16
N GLU A 42 8.53 14.09 7.52
CA GLU A 42 9.55 15.02 8.01
C GLU A 42 10.83 14.84 7.18
N THR A 43 11.54 15.94 6.91
CA THR A 43 12.86 15.87 6.28
C THR A 43 13.89 16.64 7.05
N THR A 44 15.14 16.18 6.94
CA THR A 44 16.31 16.91 7.41
C THR A 44 17.18 17.27 6.21
N PRO A 45 17.32 18.55 5.86
CA PRO A 45 16.71 19.72 6.51
C PRO A 45 15.20 19.90 6.18
N PRO A 46 14.44 20.67 7.00
CA PRO A 46 12.98 20.84 6.84
C PRO A 46 12.61 21.86 5.76
N GLY A 47 11.42 21.75 5.16
CA GLY A 47 10.99 22.60 4.04
C GLY A 47 11.29 21.98 2.68
N ALA A 48 11.27 20.64 2.59
CA ALA A 48 11.32 19.94 1.31
C ALA A 48 9.91 19.84 0.72
N LEU A 49 9.81 19.96 -0.60
CA LEU A 49 8.56 19.77 -1.33
C LEU A 49 8.32 18.27 -1.53
N VAL A 50 7.17 17.80 -1.07
CA VAL A 50 6.70 16.42 -1.21
C VAL A 50 5.55 16.39 -2.19
N ARG A 51 5.72 15.68 -3.30
CA ARG A 51 4.67 15.42 -4.27
C ARG A 51 4.13 14.01 -4.08
N ILE A 52 2.83 13.89 -3.87
CA ILE A 52 2.12 12.64 -3.60
C ILE A 52 1.20 12.33 -4.77
N GLU A 53 1.33 11.13 -5.31
CA GLU A 53 0.52 10.69 -6.44
C GLU A 53 -0.98 10.70 -6.09
N GLY A 54 -1.75 11.54 -6.80
CA GLY A 54 -3.21 11.65 -6.63
C GLY A 54 -3.69 12.56 -5.49
N PHE A 55 -2.78 13.15 -4.69
CA PHE A 55 -3.14 14.06 -3.58
C PHE A 55 -2.63 15.48 -3.76
N GLY A 56 -1.54 15.66 -4.52
CA GLY A 56 -0.94 16.98 -4.76
C GLY A 56 0.41 17.12 -4.07
N GLU A 57 0.69 18.32 -3.55
CA GLU A 57 2.00 18.68 -2.99
C GLU A 57 1.87 19.27 -1.58
N CYS A 58 2.84 19.00 -0.72
CA CYS A 58 3.00 19.64 0.60
C CYS A 58 4.46 19.93 0.91
N GLU A 59 4.74 20.90 1.78
CA GLU A 59 6.09 21.15 2.30
C GLU A 59 6.29 20.47 3.65
N THR A 60 7.45 19.87 3.86
CA THR A 60 7.77 19.21 5.14
C THR A 60 8.10 20.20 6.25
N PRO A 61 7.68 19.95 7.50
CA PRO A 61 6.88 18.80 7.94
C PRO A 61 5.40 18.91 7.56
N CYS A 62 4.83 17.87 6.95
CA CYS A 62 3.40 17.78 6.62
C CYS A 62 2.78 16.47 7.10
N VAL A 63 1.46 16.46 7.29
CA VAL A 63 0.68 15.26 7.61
C VAL A 63 -0.31 15.02 6.49
N ILE A 64 -0.40 13.79 6.03
CA ILE A 64 -1.30 13.41 4.94
C ILE A 64 -2.15 12.21 5.36
N GLU A 65 -3.39 12.22 4.89
CA GLU A 65 -4.30 11.08 4.98
C GLU A 65 -4.30 10.32 3.67
N HIS A 66 -4.12 9.01 3.69
CA HIS A 66 -4.12 8.20 2.47
C HIS A 66 -4.69 6.80 2.70
N ASN A 67 -5.45 6.33 1.71
CA ASN A 67 -6.25 5.11 1.83
C ASN A 67 -5.59 3.86 1.23
N GLY A 68 -4.33 3.96 0.84
CA GLY A 68 -3.60 2.93 0.09
C GLY A 68 -2.12 3.26 -0.07
N PRO A 69 -1.31 2.32 -0.59
CA PRO A 69 0.09 2.59 -0.90
C PRO A 69 0.21 3.74 -1.90
N ARG A 70 1.13 4.69 -1.69
CA ARG A 70 1.34 5.83 -2.61
C ARG A 70 2.81 6.06 -2.88
N ALA A 71 3.14 6.29 -4.15
CA ALA A 71 4.44 6.81 -4.52
C ALA A 71 4.53 8.30 -4.16
N ILE A 72 5.65 8.70 -3.57
CA ILE A 72 5.97 10.08 -3.26
C ILE A 72 7.32 10.46 -3.85
N THR A 73 7.44 11.72 -4.22
CA THR A 73 8.70 12.33 -4.64
C THR A 73 9.01 13.48 -3.69
N ILE A 74 10.19 13.47 -3.09
CA ILE A 74 10.65 14.52 -2.19
C ILE A 74 11.81 15.24 -2.85
N ALA A 75 11.72 16.57 -2.91
CA ALA A 75 12.73 17.40 -3.53
C ALA A 75 12.99 18.66 -2.70
N ARG A 76 14.25 19.09 -2.68
CA ARG A 76 14.67 20.36 -2.10
C ARG A 76 15.83 20.92 -2.91
N VAL A 77 15.85 22.24 -3.09
CA VAL A 77 16.95 22.94 -3.79
C VAL A 77 18.30 22.61 -3.12
N GLY A 78 19.26 22.17 -3.92
CA GLY A 78 20.60 21.78 -3.47
C GLY A 78 20.73 20.33 -2.97
N TYR A 79 19.64 19.57 -2.95
CA TYR A 79 19.61 18.18 -2.48
C TYR A 79 19.19 17.21 -3.60
N ASN A 80 19.63 15.96 -3.47
CA ASN A 80 19.20 14.86 -4.32
C ASN A 80 17.70 14.61 -4.13
N LYS A 81 17.02 14.31 -5.23
CA LYS A 81 15.60 13.90 -5.23
C LYS A 81 15.49 12.51 -4.60
N VAL A 82 14.50 12.32 -3.73
CA VAL A 82 14.20 11.03 -3.11
C VAL A 82 12.85 10.54 -3.61
N GLU A 83 12.79 9.28 -4.02
CA GLU A 83 11.54 8.59 -4.35
C GLU A 83 11.28 7.53 -3.28
N ALA A 84 10.06 7.49 -2.76
CA ALA A 84 9.65 6.56 -1.73
C ALA A 84 8.20 6.11 -1.95
N THR A 85 7.80 5.05 -1.26
CA THR A 85 6.40 4.62 -1.21
C THR A 85 5.94 4.61 0.25
N ILE A 86 4.81 5.24 0.52
CA ILE A 86 4.15 5.22 1.84
C ILE A 86 3.05 4.17 1.88
N GLN A 87 2.91 3.47 2.99
CA GLN A 87 1.91 2.44 3.22
C GLN A 87 0.89 2.90 4.28
N PRO A 88 -0.40 2.56 4.13
CA PRO A 88 -1.37 2.83 5.18
C PRO A 88 -0.94 2.20 6.49
N GLY A 89 -0.78 3.03 7.53
CA GLY A 89 -0.28 2.61 8.84
C GLY A 89 1.10 3.15 9.19
N ASP A 90 1.85 3.68 8.22
CA ASP A 90 3.08 4.43 8.48
C ASP A 90 2.74 5.70 9.26
N ARG A 91 3.10 5.78 10.55
CA ARG A 91 2.81 6.99 11.34
C ARG A 91 3.77 8.14 11.04
N LEU A 92 5.03 7.82 10.73
CA LEU A 92 6.10 8.79 10.53
C LEU A 92 7.07 8.29 9.46
N LEU A 93 7.30 9.13 8.46
CA LEU A 93 8.36 8.99 7.48
C LEU A 93 9.35 10.14 7.66
N ALA A 94 10.53 9.83 8.22
CA ALA A 94 11.60 10.79 8.43
C ALA A 94 12.75 10.51 7.45
N ILE A 95 13.10 11.49 6.61
CA ILE A 95 14.11 11.33 5.54
C ILE A 95 15.20 12.39 5.67
N ALA A 96 16.45 11.95 5.80
CA ALA A 96 17.61 12.82 5.68
C ALA A 96 17.96 12.99 4.20
N LEU A 97 18.03 14.24 3.73
CA LEU A 97 18.36 14.56 2.35
C LEU A 97 19.87 14.68 2.16
N GLU A 98 20.36 14.12 1.06
CA GLU A 98 21.76 14.19 0.67
C GLU A 98 21.99 15.38 -0.27
N LEU A 99 23.09 16.12 -0.10
CA LEU A 99 23.45 17.24 -0.98
C LEU A 99 23.77 16.73 -2.38
N ALA A 100 23.22 17.39 -3.39
CA ALA A 100 23.44 17.01 -4.79
C ALA A 100 24.85 17.36 -5.28
N ALA A 101 25.46 18.40 -4.70
CA ALA A 101 26.83 18.81 -4.98
C ALA A 101 27.54 19.03 -3.66
N PRO A 102 28.33 18.06 -3.16
CA PRO A 102 29.25 18.34 -2.08
C PRO A 102 30.25 19.37 -2.60
N SER A 103 30.24 20.58 -2.06
CA SER A 103 31.29 21.56 -2.35
C SER A 103 32.58 21.05 -1.73
N GLY A 104 33.34 20.29 -2.50
CA GLY A 104 34.75 20.05 -2.19
C GLY A 104 35.48 21.39 -2.12
N GLU A 105 36.57 21.44 -1.35
CA GLU A 105 37.46 22.59 -1.34
C GLU A 105 37.86 22.90 -2.79
N VAL A 106 37.48 24.10 -3.25
CA VAL A 106 37.99 24.63 -4.51
C VAL A 106 39.48 24.78 -4.30
N GLN A 107 40.27 23.91 -4.93
CA GLN A 107 41.71 24.08 -5.00
C GLN A 107 41.93 25.44 -5.65
N ALA A 108 42.39 26.40 -4.84
CA ALA A 108 42.81 27.70 -5.30
C ALA A 108 44.13 27.50 -6.07
N GLU A 109 44.02 26.91 -7.26
CA GLU A 109 45.11 26.86 -8.21
C GLU A 109 45.39 28.32 -8.57
N GLU A 110 46.53 28.83 -8.07
CA GLU A 110 46.94 30.22 -8.24
C GLU A 110 46.88 30.58 -9.73
N LEU A 111 46.04 31.58 -10.05
CA LEU A 111 45.90 32.07 -11.41
C LEU A 111 47.29 32.44 -11.96
N PRO A 112 47.65 32.02 -13.19
CA PRO A 112 48.96 32.32 -13.74
C PRO A 112 49.16 33.83 -13.82
N PRO A 113 50.35 34.35 -13.51
CA PRO A 113 50.63 35.78 -13.59
C PRO A 113 50.41 36.28 -15.02
N LEU A 114 49.73 37.43 -15.14
CA LEU A 114 49.58 38.13 -16.40
C LEU A 114 50.93 38.77 -16.74
N ASN A 115 51.58 38.25 -17.78
CA ASN A 115 52.81 38.81 -18.36
C ASN A 115 52.51 40.02 -19.24
#